data_AF-A0A1J7FYV2-F1
#
_entry.id   AF-A0A1J7FYV2-F1
#
_cell.length_a   1.000
_cell.length_b   1.000
_cell.length_c   1.000
_cell.angle_alpha   90.00
_cell.angle_beta   90.00
_cell.angle_gamma   90.00
#
_symmetry.space_group_name_H-M   'P 1'
#
loop_
_entity.id
_entity.type
_entity.pdbx_description
1 polymer ?
#
loop_
_entity_poly.entity_id
_entity_poly.type
_entity_poly.pdbx_seq_one_letter_code
_entity_poly.pdbx_strand_id
1 'polypeptide(L)'
;MIYVFNRPTCDQVSLTRVTPGIHVLTNGTLDAPWPKAERLRHNFEELIDQHSENEFPIKEMVEKLMTDTTKDEESMLPGIHPPARELPLTSIFVEANFPMGHYGTRSSSAVFVKSNKEVSFYEKYLDQEKWKDRMVTYHINDK
;
A
#
# COMPACT_ATOMS: atom_id res chain seq x y z
N MET A 1 14.49 -8.64 -6.36
CA MET A 1 13.62 -7.59 -6.93
C MET A 1 14.45 -6.32 -7.14
N ILE A 2 14.16 -5.54 -8.18
CA ILE A 2 14.83 -4.26 -8.48
C ILE A 2 13.79 -3.15 -8.41
N TYR A 3 14.13 -2.06 -7.74
CA TYR A 3 13.34 -0.84 -7.68
C TYR A 3 13.95 0.23 -8.60
N VAL A 4 13.08 0.89 -9.37
CA VAL A 4 13.45 1.95 -10.31
C VAL A 4 12.66 3.20 -9.96
N PHE A 5 13.33 4.33 -9.75
CA PHE A 5 12.68 5.60 -9.39
C PHE A 5 12.93 6.68 -10.45
N ASN A 6 11.84 7.31 -10.91
CA ASN A 6 11.85 8.28 -12.00
C ASN A 6 11.88 9.75 -11.54
N ARG A 7 11.99 10.02 -10.23
CA ARG A 7 12.26 11.36 -9.67
C ARG A 7 13.59 11.39 -8.93
N PRO A 8 14.71 11.12 -9.61
CA PRO A 8 15.99 11.09 -8.95
C PRO A 8 16.40 12.49 -8.48
N THR A 9 17.18 12.56 -7.40
CA THR A 9 17.76 13.80 -6.87
C THR A 9 18.94 14.32 -7.71
N CYS A 10 19.45 13.50 -8.62
CA CYS A 10 20.46 13.81 -9.63
C CYS A 10 19.90 13.36 -10.99
N ASP A 11 20.29 13.95 -12.12
CA ASP A 11 19.71 13.73 -13.47
C ASP A 11 19.85 12.29 -14.05
N GLN A 12 20.02 11.26 -13.21
CA GLN A 12 20.14 9.85 -13.57
C GLN A 12 19.09 8.99 -12.86
N VAL A 13 18.51 8.04 -13.60
CA VAL A 13 17.57 7.04 -13.04
C VAL A 13 18.21 6.30 -11.87
N SER A 14 17.55 6.30 -10.71
CA SER A 14 18.00 5.54 -9.55
C SER A 14 17.54 4.09 -9.66
N LEU A 15 18.51 3.16 -9.58
CA LEU A 15 18.31 1.71 -9.63
C LEU A 15 18.82 1.10 -8.32
N THR A 16 17.92 0.49 -7.55
CA THR A 16 18.26 -0.07 -6.24
C THR A 16 17.83 -1.53 -6.14
N ARG A 17 18.73 -2.38 -5.62
CA ARG A 17 18.38 -3.75 -5.25
C ARG A 17 17.50 -3.74 -4.02
N VAL A 18 16.32 -4.36 -4.10
CA VAL A 18 15.44 -4.56 -2.94
C VAL A 18 15.89 -5.81 -2.20
N THR A 19 16.25 -5.63 -0.92
CA THR A 19 16.66 -6.72 -0.02
C THR A 19 15.45 -7.51 0.48
N PRO A 20 15.64 -8.73 1.02
CA PRO A 20 14.58 -9.41 1.76
C PRO A 20 14.14 -8.59 2.97
N GLY A 21 12.84 -8.50 3.21
CA GLY A 21 12.26 -7.74 4.32
C GLY A 21 10.92 -7.10 3.94
N ILE A 22 10.43 -6.23 4.82
CA ILE A 22 9.23 -5.43 4.60
C ILE A 22 9.65 -4.10 4.00
N HIS A 23 9.00 -3.70 2.91
CA HIS A 23 9.27 -2.46 2.22
C HIS A 23 7.95 -1.77 1.89
N VAL A 24 7.89 -0.45 2.05
CA VAL A 24 6.71 0.36 1.77
C VAL A 24 7.02 1.35 0.65
N LEU A 25 6.11 1.42 -0.33
CA LEU A 25 6.23 2.35 -1.45
C LEU A 25 5.06 3.34 -1.41
N THR A 26 5.39 4.62 -1.54
CA THR A 26 4.42 5.73 -1.68
C THR A 26 4.81 6.58 -2.89
N ASN A 27 4.26 7.79 -3.01
CA ASN A 27 4.68 8.76 -4.04
C ASN A 27 6.13 9.29 -3.84
N GLY A 28 6.80 8.90 -2.74
CA GLY A 28 8.21 9.20 -2.49
C GLY A 28 9.16 8.10 -2.99
N THR A 29 10.38 8.10 -2.45
CA THR A 29 11.34 7.00 -2.62
C THR A 29 10.88 5.73 -1.90
N LEU A 30 11.47 4.58 -2.24
CA LEU A 30 11.32 3.34 -1.46
C LEU A 30 11.62 3.61 0.02
N ASP A 31 10.74 3.15 0.90
CA ASP A 31 10.85 3.31 2.37
C ASP A 31 10.97 4.77 2.84
N ALA A 32 10.46 5.73 2.06
CA ALA A 32 10.38 7.10 2.52
C ALA A 32 9.56 7.17 3.83
N PRO A 33 10.02 7.91 4.86
CA PRO A 33 9.50 7.86 6.23
C PRO A 33 8.23 8.70 6.39
N TRP A 34 7.24 8.47 5.53
CA TRP A 34 5.94 9.12 5.62
C TRP A 34 5.18 8.53 6.81
N PRO A 35 4.49 9.31 7.64
CA PRO A 35 3.85 8.77 8.85
C PRO A 35 2.84 7.65 8.53
N LYS A 36 2.06 7.79 7.45
CA LYS A 36 1.19 6.72 6.95
C LYS A 36 1.92 5.47 6.44
N ALA A 37 3.13 5.62 5.89
CA ALA A 37 3.94 4.51 5.42
C ALA A 37 4.51 3.71 6.60
N GLU A 38 5.01 4.42 7.62
CA GLU A 38 5.50 3.81 8.85
C GLU A 38 4.37 3.14 9.64
N ARG A 39 3.19 3.76 9.70
CA ARG A 39 1.99 3.14 10.29
C ARG A 39 1.60 1.85 9.55
N LEU A 40 1.59 1.86 8.22
CA LEU A 40 1.29 0.66 7.44
C LEU A 40 2.34 -0.44 7.67
N ARG A 41 3.64 -0.08 7.68
CA ARG A 41 4.74 -0.99 7.97
C ARG A 41 4.55 -1.67 9.33
N HIS A 42 4.36 -0.88 10.37
CA HIS A 42 4.22 -1.37 11.73
C HIS A 42 3.03 -2.32 11.88
N ASN A 43 1.86 -1.93 11.39
CA ASN A 43 0.67 -2.78 11.47
C ASN A 43 0.82 -4.07 10.64
N PHE A 44 1.61 -4.03 9.56
CA PHE A 44 1.90 -5.22 8.75
C PHE A 44 2.89 -6.16 9.44
N GLU A 45 3.91 -5.62 10.12
CA GLU A 45 4.81 -6.37 11.00
C GLU A 45 4.04 -7.10 12.11
N GLU A 46 3.16 -6.38 12.82
CA GLU A 46 2.32 -6.97 13.86
C GLU A 46 1.42 -8.09 13.30
N LEU A 47 0.83 -7.89 12.11
CA LEU A 47 -0.02 -8.90 11.49
C LEU A 47 0.76 -10.17 11.10
N ILE A 48 2.00 -10.01 10.62
CA ILE A 48 2.89 -11.14 10.32
C ILE A 48 3.22 -11.90 11.60
N ASP A 49 3.60 -11.19 12.66
CA ASP A 49 3.99 -11.80 13.93
C ASP A 49 2.85 -12.61 14.55
N GLN A 50 1.62 -12.08 14.50
CA GLN A 50 0.39 -12.76 14.94
C GLN A 50 0.08 -14.04 14.14
N HIS A 51 0.54 -14.14 12.90
CA HIS A 51 0.29 -15.27 12.00
C HIS A 51 1.54 -16.10 11.72
N SER A 52 2.59 -15.97 12.53
CA SER A 52 3.88 -16.65 12.34
C SER A 52 3.78 -18.18 12.26
N GLU A 53 2.78 -18.78 12.92
CA GLU A 53 2.54 -20.23 12.93
C GLU A 53 1.42 -20.70 11.97
N ASN A 54 0.73 -19.78 11.30
CA ASN A 54 -0.46 -20.05 10.48
C ASN A 54 -0.30 -19.55 9.04
N GLU A 55 -1.26 -19.90 8.18
CA GLU A 55 -1.31 -19.31 6.83
C GLU A 55 -1.56 -17.79 6.91
N PHE A 56 -0.81 -17.03 6.11
CA PHE A 56 -0.93 -15.59 6.08
C PHE A 56 -2.33 -15.13 5.59
N PRO A 57 -3.07 -14.34 6.37
CA PRO A 57 -4.48 -14.05 6.08
C PRO A 57 -4.60 -12.88 5.09
N ILE A 58 -4.32 -13.13 3.81
CA ILE A 58 -4.25 -12.09 2.76
C ILE A 58 -5.50 -11.20 2.69
N LYS A 59 -6.70 -11.78 2.86
CA LYS A 59 -7.98 -11.06 2.85
C LYS A 59 -8.08 -10.13 4.06
N GLU A 60 -7.82 -10.65 5.25
CA GLU A 60 -7.86 -9.89 6.49
C GLU A 60 -6.86 -8.74 6.48
N MET A 61 -5.65 -8.97 5.95
CA MET A 61 -4.64 -7.94 5.78
C MET A 61 -5.19 -6.74 4.98
N VAL A 62 -5.85 -6.99 3.85
CA VAL A 62 -6.44 -5.91 3.05
C VAL A 62 -7.64 -5.27 3.76
N GLU A 63 -8.51 -6.07 4.37
CA GLU A 63 -9.72 -5.55 5.02
C GLU A 63 -9.43 -4.77 6.31
N LYS A 64 -8.33 -5.06 7.01
CA LYS A 64 -7.91 -4.36 8.23
C LYS A 64 -6.91 -3.23 7.98
N LEU A 65 -5.83 -3.50 7.24
CA LEU A 65 -4.73 -2.53 7.12
C LEU A 65 -4.99 -1.52 6.02
N MET A 66 -5.51 -1.98 4.88
CA MET A 66 -5.70 -1.11 3.70
C MET A 66 -7.00 -0.30 3.76
N THR A 67 -7.74 -0.36 4.87
CA THR A 67 -8.96 0.42 5.15
C THR A 67 -8.74 1.48 6.23
N ASP A 68 -7.51 1.67 6.72
CA ASP A 68 -7.15 2.69 7.71
C ASP A 68 -7.42 4.10 7.13
N THR A 69 -8.33 4.83 7.78
CA THR A 69 -8.72 6.21 7.46
C THR A 69 -8.06 7.25 8.37
N THR A 70 -7.11 6.83 9.22
CA THR A 70 -6.39 7.70 10.15
C THR A 70 -5.63 8.76 9.36
N LYS A 71 -5.81 10.03 9.72
CA LYS A 71 -5.07 11.16 9.15
C LYS A 71 -3.89 11.49 10.05
N ASP A 72 -2.81 11.94 9.44
CA ASP A 72 -1.63 12.40 10.16
C ASP A 72 -1.89 13.79 10.77
N GLU A 73 -1.08 14.22 11.73
CA GLU A 73 -1.17 15.59 12.26
C GLU A 73 -0.66 16.61 11.23
N GLU A 74 -1.19 17.83 11.27
CA GLU A 74 -0.77 18.91 10.35
C GLU A 74 0.74 19.24 10.48
N SER A 75 1.28 19.10 11.69
CA SER A 75 2.70 19.27 12.01
C SER A 75 3.63 18.26 11.32
N MET A 76 3.08 17.12 10.89
CA MET A 76 3.79 16.00 10.27
C MET A 76 3.71 16.03 8.74
N LEU A 77 3.03 17.03 8.17
CA LEU A 77 2.88 17.17 6.73
C LEU A 77 4.22 17.53 6.06
N PRO A 78 4.45 17.03 4.84
CA PRO A 78 5.72 17.25 4.13
C PRO A 78 5.89 18.67 3.58
N GLY A 79 4.81 19.48 3.51
CA GLY A 79 4.85 20.84 2.96
C GLY A 79 5.06 20.90 1.44
N ILE A 80 4.63 19.88 0.69
CA ILE A 80 4.66 19.86 -0.80
C ILE A 80 3.52 20.71 -1.37
N HIS A 81 2.38 20.75 -0.68
CA HIS A 81 1.16 21.48 -1.00
C HIS A 81 0.59 22.14 0.27
N PRO A 82 -0.37 23.08 0.14
CA PRO A 82 -1.04 23.65 1.30
C PRO A 82 -1.71 22.57 2.17
N PRO A 83 -1.77 22.74 3.51
CA PRO A 83 -2.33 21.73 4.42
C PRO A 83 -3.73 21.25 4.06
N ALA A 84 -4.60 22.15 3.57
CA ALA A 84 -5.94 21.82 3.10
C ALA A 84 -5.98 20.79 1.96
N ARG A 85 -4.88 20.65 1.20
CA ARG A 85 -4.71 19.64 0.15
C ARG A 85 -3.99 18.39 0.63
N GLU A 86 -3.01 18.52 1.53
CA GLU A 86 -2.19 17.39 1.98
C GLU A 86 -2.90 16.54 3.03
N LEU A 87 -3.51 17.18 4.04
CA LEU A 87 -4.10 16.48 5.17
C LEU A 87 -5.13 15.41 4.75
N PRO A 88 -6.05 15.64 3.78
CA PRO A 88 -6.97 14.60 3.32
C PRO A 88 -6.29 13.41 2.64
N LEU A 89 -5.03 13.53 2.22
CA LEU A 89 -4.26 12.50 1.49
C LEU A 89 -3.33 11.68 2.41
N THR A 90 -3.36 11.94 3.71
CA THR A 90 -2.49 11.29 4.70
C THR A 90 -3.00 9.94 5.20
N SER A 91 -4.23 9.55 4.89
CA SER A 91 -4.70 8.20 5.20
C SER A 91 -4.16 7.15 4.24
N ILE A 92 -4.16 5.89 4.68
CA ILE A 92 -3.85 4.73 3.83
C ILE A 92 -5.02 4.52 2.85
N PHE A 93 -6.24 4.51 3.37
CA PHE A 93 -7.47 4.57 2.61
C PHE A 93 -7.89 6.02 2.43
N VAL A 94 -7.61 6.58 1.25
CA VAL A 94 -7.89 7.99 0.96
C VAL A 94 -9.36 8.17 0.62
N GLU A 95 -9.99 9.12 1.30
CA GLU A 95 -11.34 9.61 0.97
C GLU A 95 -11.36 11.12 1.19
N ALA A 96 -11.36 11.88 0.10
CA ALA A 96 -11.20 13.32 0.11
C ALA A 96 -12.19 13.97 -0.85
N ASN A 97 -12.89 14.99 -0.35
CA ASN A 97 -13.73 15.86 -1.15
C ASN A 97 -12.98 17.17 -1.41
N PHE A 98 -12.59 17.38 -2.67
CA PHE A 98 -11.99 18.63 -3.12
C PHE A 98 -13.00 19.45 -3.92
N PRO A 99 -12.78 20.76 -4.13
CA PRO A 99 -13.65 21.57 -4.99
C PRO A 99 -13.81 21.04 -6.42
N MET A 100 -12.83 20.26 -6.91
CA MET A 100 -12.84 19.64 -8.23
C MET A 100 -13.55 18.27 -8.26
N GLY A 101 -14.01 17.77 -7.11
CA GLY A 101 -14.71 16.49 -6.98
C GLY A 101 -14.11 15.55 -5.94
N HIS A 102 -14.67 14.35 -5.90
CA HIS A 102 -14.24 13.28 -5.01
C HIS A 102 -12.94 12.63 -5.49
N TYR A 103 -11.99 12.46 -4.57
CA TYR A 103 -10.73 11.76 -4.79
C TYR A 103 -10.53 10.73 -3.69
N GLY A 104 -10.25 9.48 -4.06
CA GLY A 104 -10.03 8.44 -3.06
C GLY A 104 -9.59 7.09 -3.60
N THR A 105 -9.29 6.20 -2.67
CA THR A 105 -8.90 4.81 -2.94
C THR A 105 -10.08 4.09 -3.60
N ARG A 106 -9.83 3.52 -4.79
CA ARG A 106 -10.84 2.76 -5.56
C ARG A 106 -10.63 1.25 -5.54
N SER A 107 -9.44 0.80 -5.18
CA SER A 107 -9.14 -0.60 -4.99
C SER A 107 -7.96 -0.78 -4.04
N SER A 108 -7.97 -1.91 -3.34
CA SER A 108 -6.86 -2.43 -2.56
C SER A 108 -6.66 -3.88 -2.98
N SER A 109 -5.48 -4.19 -3.52
CA SER A 109 -5.16 -5.49 -4.09
C SER A 109 -3.94 -6.07 -3.38
N ALA A 110 -3.97 -7.36 -3.12
CA ALA A 110 -2.86 -8.11 -2.53
C ALA A 110 -2.54 -9.33 -3.39
N VAL A 111 -1.25 -9.58 -3.57
CA VAL A 111 -0.71 -10.75 -4.25
C VAL A 111 0.21 -11.47 -3.27
N PHE A 112 -0.09 -12.72 -2.99
CA PHE A 112 0.75 -13.59 -2.17
C PHE A 112 1.28 -14.73 -3.03
N VAL A 113 2.61 -14.83 -3.13
CA VAL A 113 3.31 -15.84 -3.94
C VAL A 113 4.10 -16.75 -3.01
N LYS A 114 3.73 -18.02 -2.97
CA LYS A 114 4.43 -19.04 -2.20
C LYS A 114 5.59 -19.62 -2.99
N SER A 115 6.57 -20.21 -2.29
CA SER A 115 7.74 -20.87 -2.91
C SER A 115 7.35 -22.08 -3.78
N ASN A 116 6.20 -22.69 -3.53
CA ASN A 116 5.62 -23.76 -4.33
C ASN A 116 4.89 -23.28 -5.60
N LYS A 117 5.00 -21.99 -5.96
CA LYS A 117 4.39 -21.35 -7.13
C LYS A 117 2.87 -21.17 -7.07
N GLU A 118 2.25 -21.45 -5.92
CA GLU A 118 0.87 -21.04 -5.67
C GLU A 118 0.81 -19.51 -5.50
N VAL A 119 -0.13 -18.88 -6.18
CA VAL A 119 -0.41 -17.46 -6.11
C VAL A 119 -1.83 -17.25 -5.66
N SER A 120 -2.00 -16.47 -4.59
CA SER A 120 -3.30 -15.98 -4.13
C SER A 120 -3.41 -14.50 -4.43
N PHE A 121 -4.44 -14.11 -5.16
CA PHE A 121 -4.79 -12.72 -5.42
C PHE A 121 -6.10 -12.40 -4.70
N TYR A 122 -6.09 -11.36 -3.88
CA TYR A 122 -7.29 -10.80 -3.29
C TYR A 122 -7.40 -9.32 -3.68
N GLU A 123 -8.60 -8.89 -4.02
CA GLU A 123 -8.87 -7.49 -4.34
C GLU A 123 -10.23 -7.09 -3.81
N LYS A 124 -10.26 -5.93 -3.13
CA LYS A 124 -11.47 -5.20 -2.78
C LYS A 124 -11.49 -3.93 -3.63
N TYR A 125 -12.55 -3.71 -4.39
CA TYR A 125 -12.63 -2.64 -5.38
C TYR A 125 -14.03 -2.03 -5.48
N LEU A 126 -14.08 -0.77 -5.91
CA LEU A 126 -15.31 0.00 -6.09
C LEU A 126 -15.82 -0.13 -7.53
N ASP A 127 -16.99 -0.73 -7.68
CA ASP A 127 -17.70 -0.89 -8.96
C ASP A 127 -19.14 -0.40 -8.85
N GLN A 128 -19.53 0.55 -9.71
CA GLN A 128 -20.86 1.19 -9.70
C GLN A 128 -21.29 1.63 -8.28
N GLU A 129 -20.39 2.33 -7.57
CA GLU A 129 -20.58 2.82 -6.20
C GLU A 129 -20.78 1.74 -5.12
N LYS A 130 -20.53 0.47 -5.47
CA LYS A 130 -20.59 -0.65 -4.53
C LYS A 130 -19.23 -1.29 -4.39
N TRP A 131 -18.81 -1.49 -3.15
CA TRP A 131 -17.62 -2.28 -2.86
C TRP A 131 -17.90 -3.74 -3.17
N LYS A 132 -17.03 -4.33 -3.97
CA LYS A 132 -16.99 -5.75 -4.28
C LYS A 132 -15.63 -6.29 -3.90
N ASP A 133 -15.56 -7.59 -3.65
CA ASP A 133 -14.28 -8.28 -3.48
C ASP A 133 -14.23 -9.53 -4.36
N ARG A 134 -13.00 -9.96 -4.66
CA ARG A 134 -12.73 -11.23 -5.32
C ARG A 134 -11.44 -11.83 -4.79
N MET A 135 -11.42 -13.15 -4.71
CA MET A 135 -10.23 -13.94 -4.41
C MET A 135 -10.03 -14.97 -5.52
N VAL A 136 -8.81 -15.08 -6.04
CA VAL A 136 -8.45 -16.04 -7.08
C VAL A 136 -7.13 -16.69 -6.69
N THR A 137 -7.08 -18.02 -6.79
CA THR A 137 -5.85 -18.79 -6.59
C THR A 137 -5.48 -19.48 -7.89
N TYR A 138 -4.21 -19.41 -8.26
CA TYR A 138 -3.68 -20.07 -9.46
C TYR A 138 -2.23 -20.52 -9.22
N HIS A 139 -1.72 -21.40 -10.08
CA HIS A 139 -0.33 -21.85 -10.05
C HIS A 139 0.44 -21.25 -11.22
N ILE A 140 1.66 -20.79 -10.98
CA ILE A 140 2.57 -20.36 -12.05
C ILE A 140 3.09 -21.62 -12.74
N ASN A 141 2.72 -21.83 -14.00
CA ASN A 141 3.22 -22.91 -14.82
C ASN A 141 4.70 -22.70 -15.15
N ASP A 142 5.46 -23.80 -15.21
CA ASP A 142 6.78 -23.79 -15.83
C ASP A 142 6.64 -23.62 -17.34
N LYS A 143 7.46 -22.73 -17.90
CA LYS A 143 7.58 -22.54 -19.35
C LYS A 143 8.44 -23.62 -19.98
#